data_AF-A0A6G9FNR5-F1
#
_entry.id   AF-A0A6G9FNR5-F1
#
_cell.length_a   1.000
_cell.length_b   1.000
_cell.length_c   1.000
_cell.angle_alpha   90.00
_cell.angle_beta   90.00
_cell.angle_gamma   90.00
#
_symmetry.space_group_name_H-M   'P 1'
#
loop_
_entity.id
_entity.type
_entity.pdbx_description
1 polymer ?
#
loop_
_entity_poly.entity_id
_entity_poly.type
_entity_poly.pdbx_seq_one_letter_code
_entity_poly.pdbx_strand_id
1 'polypeptide(L)'
;MSTFSQNPELPSDFDQIMCGVPVLSAWEAMFTEAEETLLASRLGEFQVEEIGRTAFNSLPESEKEAALDVLFYTYWSARQDQLDARARSQAGE
;
A
#
# COMPACT_ATOMS: atom_id res chain seq x y z
N MET A 1 -0.44 52.84 3.55
CA MET A 1 -0.51 51.84 2.47
C MET A 1 0.76 51.02 2.54
N SER A 2 0.74 49.89 3.26
CA SER A 2 1.90 49.00 3.36
C SER A 2 1.68 47.82 2.43
N THR A 3 2.58 47.68 1.47
CA THR A 3 2.65 46.63 0.47
C THR A 3 2.87 45.27 1.15
N PHE A 4 1.85 44.39 1.07
CA PHE A 4 2.01 42.95 1.29
C PHE A 4 2.98 42.42 0.22
N SER A 5 4.25 42.24 0.59
CA SER A 5 5.21 41.56 -0.26
C SER A 5 4.88 40.07 -0.22
N GLN A 6 4.29 39.55 -1.30
CA GLN A 6 4.15 38.12 -1.51
C GLN A 6 5.56 37.52 -1.62
N ASN A 7 6.06 36.96 -0.54
CA ASN A 7 7.25 36.12 -0.57
C ASN A 7 6.79 34.73 -1.03
N PRO A 8 7.30 34.17 -2.14
CA PRO A 8 7.01 32.79 -2.48
C PRO A 8 7.62 31.93 -1.38
N GLU A 9 6.79 31.23 -0.61
CA GLU A 9 7.22 30.39 0.51
C GLU A 9 8.23 29.37 -0.02
N LEU A 10 9.51 29.57 0.31
CA LEU A 10 10.55 28.58 0.05
C LEU A 10 10.15 27.31 0.82
N PRO A 11 10.24 26.12 0.19
CA PRO A 11 9.91 24.87 0.86
C PRO A 11 10.76 24.75 2.14
N SER A 12 10.09 24.43 3.24
CA SER A 12 10.73 24.34 4.55
C SER A 12 11.72 23.18 4.59
N ASP A 13 12.64 23.18 5.56
CA ASP A 13 13.56 22.05 5.77
C ASP A 13 12.78 20.73 5.96
N PHE A 14 11.59 20.80 6.56
CA PHE A 14 10.70 19.65 6.68
C PHE A 14 10.20 19.17 5.31
N ASP A 15 9.80 20.07 4.41
CA ASP A 15 9.35 19.72 3.05
C ASP A 15 10.49 19.11 2.23
N GLN A 16 11.72 19.61 2.38
CA GLN A 16 12.91 19.02 1.75
C GLN A 16 13.17 17.60 2.25
N ILE A 17 13.04 17.36 3.55
CA ILE A 17 13.23 16.03 4.15
C ILE A 17 12.11 15.08 3.71
N MET A 18 10.87 15.54 3.70
CA MET A 18 9.69 14.70 3.42
C MET A 18 9.45 14.47 1.92
N CYS A 19 10.02 15.27 1.01
CA CYS A 19 9.78 15.09 -0.43
C CYS A 19 10.25 13.74 -0.99
N GLY A 20 11.17 13.06 -0.30
CA GLY A 20 11.66 11.74 -0.68
C GLY A 20 10.91 10.57 -0.07
N VAL A 21 9.93 10.81 0.81
CA VAL A 21 9.21 9.74 1.51
C VAL A 21 8.06 9.25 0.62
N PRO A 22 7.97 7.94 0.33
CA PRO A 22 6.83 7.39 -0.41
C PRO A 22 5.55 7.63 0.38
N VAL A 23 4.55 8.25 -0.26
CA VAL A 23 3.21 8.36 0.32
C VAL A 23 2.51 7.03 0.13
N LEU A 24 2.28 6.32 1.24
CA LEU A 24 1.51 5.09 1.23
C LEU A 24 0.03 5.40 0.96
N SER A 25 -0.61 4.56 0.16
CA SER A 25 -2.06 4.53 0.07
C SER A 25 -2.70 4.11 1.40
N ALA A 26 -3.97 4.45 1.59
CA ALA A 26 -4.72 4.03 2.78
C ALA A 26 -4.71 2.49 2.93
N TRP A 27 -4.81 1.77 1.81
CA TRP A 27 -4.71 0.31 1.78
C TRP A 27 -3.34 -0.18 2.28
N GLU A 28 -2.24 0.34 1.75
CA GLU A 28 -0.89 -0.08 2.15
C GLU A 28 -0.62 0.20 3.62
N ALA A 29 -1.03 1.38 4.11
CA ALA A 29 -0.89 1.74 5.52
C ALA A 29 -1.63 0.75 6.43
N MET A 30 -2.90 0.45 6.12
CA MET A 30 -3.70 -0.50 6.91
C MET A 30 -3.20 -1.94 6.79
N PHE A 31 -2.63 -2.31 5.63
CA PHE A 31 -2.05 -3.64 5.43
C PHE A 31 -0.82 -3.85 6.33
N THR A 32 0.08 -2.88 6.36
CA THR A 32 1.26 -2.90 7.25
C THR A 32 0.85 -2.93 8.72
N GLU A 33 -0.09 -2.08 9.14
CA GLU A 33 -0.56 -2.06 10.53
C GLU A 33 -1.20 -3.39 10.96
N ALA A 34 -2.00 -4.00 10.07
CA ALA A 34 -2.60 -5.31 10.33
C ALA A 34 -1.55 -6.42 10.47
N GLU A 35 -0.51 -6.39 9.64
CA GLU A 35 0.60 -7.34 9.70
C GLU A 35 1.36 -7.21 11.03
N GLU A 36 1.73 -5.99 11.41
CA GLU A 36 2.41 -5.70 12.67
C GLU A 36 1.58 -6.13 13.88
N THR A 37 0.27 -5.90 13.83
CA THR A 37 -0.66 -6.31 14.88
C THR A 37 -0.74 -7.84 15.01
N LEU A 38 -0.77 -8.57 13.89
CA LEU A 38 -0.79 -10.03 13.90
C LEU A 38 0.54 -10.61 14.40
N LEU A 39 1.67 -10.05 13.97
CA LEU A 39 3.00 -10.40 14.45
C LEU A 39 3.16 -10.18 15.97
N ALA A 40 2.61 -9.08 16.49
CA ALA A 40 2.70 -8.76 17.91
C ALA A 40 1.76 -9.60 18.78
N SER A 41 0.61 -10.03 18.24
CA SER A 41 -0.44 -10.70 19.00
C SER A 41 -0.25 -12.22 19.12
N ARG A 42 0.50 -12.87 18.22
CA ARG A 42 0.77 -14.31 18.30
C ARG A 42 2.12 -14.71 17.72
N LEU A 43 2.78 -15.67 18.36
CA LEU A 43 4.07 -16.25 17.93
C LEU A 43 3.91 -17.34 16.84
N GLY A 44 2.84 -17.29 16.04
CA GLY A 44 2.46 -18.34 15.09
C GLY A 44 2.31 -17.84 13.66
N GLU A 45 2.25 -18.78 12.71
CA GLU A 45 2.02 -18.45 11.31
C GLU A 45 0.64 -17.79 11.12
N PHE A 46 0.60 -16.79 10.25
CA PHE A 46 -0.62 -16.17 9.77
C PHE A 46 -0.65 -16.21 8.25
N GLN A 47 -1.86 -16.34 7.72
CA GLN A 47 -2.07 -16.31 6.29
C GLN A 47 -2.13 -14.85 5.84
N VAL A 48 -1.56 -14.56 4.68
CA VAL A 48 -1.61 -13.22 4.08
C VAL A 48 -3.06 -12.74 3.90
N GLU A 49 -4.00 -13.66 3.67
CA GLU A 49 -5.44 -13.36 3.60
C GLU A 49 -5.98 -12.75 4.92
N GLU A 50 -5.47 -13.19 6.07
CA GLU A 50 -5.89 -12.70 7.38
C GLU A 50 -5.47 -11.23 7.58
N ILE A 51 -4.27 -10.88 7.12
CA ILE A 51 -3.77 -9.49 7.09
C ILE A 51 -4.68 -8.65 6.20
N GLY A 52 -4.88 -9.08 4.94
CA GLY A 52 -5.68 -8.34 3.98
C GLY A 52 -7.12 -8.14 4.42
N ARG A 53 -7.73 -9.15 5.04
CA ARG A 53 -9.09 -9.05 5.57
C ARG A 53 -9.18 -8.08 6.75
N THR A 54 -8.19 -8.11 7.63
CA THR A 54 -8.11 -7.19 8.77
C THR A 54 -7.94 -5.75 8.29
N ALA A 55 -6.99 -5.51 7.39
CA ALA A 55 -6.77 -4.21 6.76
C ALA A 55 -8.02 -3.67 6.05
N PHE A 56 -8.69 -4.50 5.25
CA PHE A 56 -9.89 -4.09 4.50
C PHE A 56 -11.06 -3.72 5.42
N ASN A 57 -11.23 -4.47 6.52
CA ASN A 57 -12.29 -4.21 7.48
C ASN A 57 -12.03 -2.94 8.31
N SER A 58 -10.76 -2.60 8.54
CA SER A 58 -10.35 -1.39 9.26
C SER A 58 -10.42 -0.12 8.41
N LEU A 59 -10.51 -0.24 7.08
CA LEU A 59 -10.61 0.92 6.20
C LEU A 59 -11.95 1.66 6.36
N PRO A 60 -11.93 3.01 6.29
CA PRO A 60 -13.14 3.80 6.10
C PRO A 60 -13.87 3.38 4.83
N GLU A 61 -15.21 3.45 4.84
CA GLU A 61 -16.03 3.04 3.69
C GLU A 61 -15.66 3.79 2.40
N SER A 62 -15.26 5.06 2.51
CA SER A 62 -14.82 5.88 1.38
C SER A 62 -13.54 5.38 0.69
N GLU A 63 -12.68 4.66 1.43
CA GLU A 63 -11.39 4.15 0.93
C GLU A 63 -11.50 2.70 0.43
N LYS A 64 -12.59 2.00 0.75
CA LYS A 64 -12.76 0.59 0.38
C LYS A 64 -12.83 0.39 -1.13
N GLU A 65 -13.44 1.32 -1.86
CA GLU A 65 -13.51 1.24 -3.33
C GLU A 65 -12.10 1.30 -3.94
N ALA A 66 -11.28 2.27 -3.52
CA ALA A 66 -9.89 2.37 -3.95
C ALA A 66 -9.05 1.14 -3.55
N ALA A 67 -9.30 0.58 -2.37
CA ALA A 67 -8.65 -0.66 -1.93
C ALA A 67 -9.03 -1.88 -2.79
N LEU A 68 -10.28 -1.96 -3.26
CA LEU A 68 -10.71 -3.03 -4.16
C LEU A 68 -9.99 -2.97 -5.51
N ASP A 69 -9.74 -1.78 -6.04
CA ASP A 69 -8.95 -1.62 -7.27
C ASP A 69 -7.53 -2.17 -7.09
N VAL A 70 -6.87 -1.80 -5.99
CA VAL A 70 -5.53 -2.30 -5.67
C VAL A 70 -5.53 -3.83 -5.53
N LEU A 71 -6.50 -4.39 -4.83
CA LEU A 71 -6.67 -5.84 -4.68
C LEU A 71 -6.89 -6.54 -6.03
N PHE A 72 -7.72 -5.96 -6.90
CA PHE A 72 -8.01 -6.51 -8.22
C PHE A 72 -6.76 -6.55 -9.11
N TYR A 73 -6.04 -5.43 -9.21
CA TYR A 73 -4.81 -5.35 -10.00
C TYR A 73 -3.71 -6.25 -9.45
N THR A 74 -3.58 -6.34 -8.13
CA THR A 74 -2.62 -7.24 -7.48
C THR A 74 -2.92 -8.70 -7.80
N TYR A 75 -4.19 -9.11 -7.66
CA TYR A 75 -4.64 -10.46 -8.01
C TYR A 75 -4.38 -10.78 -9.49
N TRP A 76 -4.77 -9.88 -10.38
CA TRP A 76 -4.58 -10.06 -11.81
C TRP A 76 -3.09 -10.23 -12.17
N SER A 77 -2.22 -9.39 -11.61
CA SER A 77 -0.78 -9.45 -11.87
C SER A 77 -0.19 -10.77 -11.38
N ALA A 78 -0.50 -11.17 -10.14
CA ALA A 78 -0.07 -12.45 -9.58
C ALA A 78 -0.57 -13.65 -10.40
N ARG A 79 -1.79 -13.56 -10.94
CA ARG A 79 -2.37 -14.59 -11.81
C ARG A 79 -1.62 -14.69 -13.13
N GLN A 80 -1.25 -13.57 -13.74
CA GLN A 80 -0.46 -13.55 -14.97
C GLN A 80 0.94 -14.13 -14.74
N ASP A 81 1.62 -13.72 -13.67
CA ASP A 81 2.93 -14.27 -13.30
C ASP A 81 2.89 -15.80 -13.13
N GLN A 82 1.82 -16.32 -12.54
CA GLN A 82 1.62 -17.76 -12.40
C GLN A 82 1.46 -18.48 -13.75
N LEU A 83 0.72 -17.87 -14.69
CA LEU A 83 0.54 -18.42 -16.04
C LEU A 83 1.86 -18.43 -16.81
N ASP A 84 2.60 -17.32 -16.74
CA ASP A 84 3.92 -17.18 -17.35
C ASP A 84 4.93 -18.17 -16.79
N ALA A 85 4.96 -18.34 -15.46
CA ALA A 85 5.82 -19.31 -14.80
C ALA A 85 5.53 -20.73 -15.29
N ARG A 86 4.24 -21.09 -15.41
CA ARG A 86 3.82 -22.39 -15.93
C ARG A 86 4.23 -22.60 -17.39
N ALA A 87 4.06 -21.58 -18.23
CA ALA A 87 4.45 -21.64 -19.64
C ALA A 87 5.96 -21.84 -19.79
N ARG A 88 6.79 -21.15 -18.99
CA ARG A 88 8.25 -21.33 -18.98
C ARG A 88 8.66 -22.75 -18.57
N SER A 89 8.01 -23.31 -17.56
CA SER A 89 8.29 -24.70 -17.13
C SER A 89 7.92 -25.73 -18.20
N GLN A 90 6.89 -25.47 -19.01
CA GLN A 90 6.45 -26.37 -20.09
C GLN A 90 7.24 -26.23 -21.39
N ALA A 91 7.89 -25.09 -21.62
CA ALA A 91 8.71 -24.85 -22.81
C ALA A 91 10.16 -25.33 -22.67
N GLY A 92 10.57 -25.75 -21.46
CA GLY A 92 11.91 -26.27 -21.15
C GLY A 92 12.03 -27.80 -21.16
N GLU A 93 10.95 -28.52 -21.50
CA GLU A 93 10.92 -29.97 -21.81
C GLU A 93 10.86 -30.19 -23.34
#